data_AF-A0A924Z3U3-F1
#
_entry.id   AF-A0A924Z3U3-F1
#
_cell.length_a   1.000
_cell.length_b   1.000
_cell.length_c   1.000
_cell.angle_alpha   90.00
_cell.angle_beta   90.00
_cell.angle_gamma   90.00
#
_symmetry.space_group_name_H-M   'P 1'
#
loop_
_entity.id
_entity.type
_entity.pdbx_description
1 polymer ?
#
loop_
_entity_poly.entity_id
_entity_poly.type
_entity_poly.pdbx_seq_one_letter_code
_entity_poly.pdbx_strand_id
1 'polypeptide(L)'
;MLDRQIAAGYLEVLPPLLVNTASLTATGQLPKFAEESFKCADDDLWLIPTAEVPVTNLYRDEVLAADQLPIHHCASTPCFRREAGSYGRDTRGLIRLHQFNKVELVKLVNPGTSEQEHQSLVRDAEAILEALKLPYRTIELCTGDLGFGAAKCYDLEVWLPSAGTYREISSCSNFLDFQARRGNIRFKEAGQKGTQFVHTLNGSGLAIGRTMAAVLENYQQPDGSVRLPDVLQPYLRREIL
;
A
#
# COMPACT_ATOMS: atom_id res chain seq x y z
N MET A 1 -5.97 -6.21 -10.53
CA MET A 1 -5.93 -5.18 -9.47
C MET A 1 -5.69 -3.82 -10.10
N LEU A 2 -4.56 -3.60 -10.78
CA LEU A 2 -4.27 -2.37 -11.53
C LEU A 2 -5.47 -1.90 -12.39
N ASP A 3 -6.00 -2.76 -13.26
CA ASP A 3 -7.16 -2.42 -14.11
C ASP A 3 -8.35 -1.85 -13.33
N ARG A 4 -8.64 -2.39 -12.14
CA ARG A 4 -9.74 -1.91 -11.30
C ARG A 4 -9.42 -0.56 -10.67
N GLN A 5 -8.17 -0.33 -10.28
CA GLN A 5 -7.72 0.92 -9.68
C GLN A 5 -7.62 2.02 -10.74
N ILE A 6 -7.16 1.69 -11.95
CA ILE A 6 -7.19 2.60 -13.11
C ILE A 6 -8.62 3.01 -13.43
N ALA A 7 -9.56 2.05 -13.45
CA ALA A 7 -10.99 2.35 -13.64
C ALA A 7 -11.59 3.20 -12.50
N ALA A 8 -11.01 3.15 -11.29
CA ALA A 8 -11.36 4.01 -10.16
C ALA A 8 -10.70 5.40 -10.20
N GLY A 9 -9.93 5.71 -11.25
CA GLY A 9 -9.35 7.04 -11.47
C GLY A 9 -7.89 7.20 -11.01
N TYR A 10 -7.20 6.11 -10.68
CA TYR A 10 -5.76 6.16 -10.38
C TYR A 10 -4.93 6.16 -11.66
N LEU A 11 -3.88 6.99 -11.70
CA LEU A 11 -2.88 6.96 -12.75
C LEU A 11 -1.81 5.90 -12.41
N GLU A 12 -1.66 4.90 -13.28
CA GLU A 12 -0.61 3.89 -13.14
C GLU A 12 0.78 4.52 -13.36
N VAL A 13 1.72 4.19 -12.47
CA VAL A 13 3.13 4.56 -12.58
C VAL A 13 4.04 3.37 -12.29
N LEU A 14 5.21 3.35 -12.95
CA LEU A 14 6.27 2.37 -12.70
C LEU A 14 7.47 3.08 -12.03
N PRO A 15 7.53 3.12 -10.70
CA PRO A 15 8.60 3.82 -10.00
C PRO A 15 9.90 3.01 -9.93
N PRO A 16 11.05 3.67 -9.65
CA PRO A 16 12.31 2.98 -9.34
C PRO A 16 12.19 2.08 -8.11
N LEU A 17 12.90 0.94 -8.13
CA LEU A 17 12.97 -0.01 -7.01
C LEU A 17 14.08 0.31 -6.01
N LEU A 18 15.05 1.14 -6.43
CA LEU A 18 16.14 1.65 -5.62
C LEU A 18 15.92 3.14 -5.40
N VAL A 19 15.97 3.57 -4.15
CA VAL A 19 15.76 4.96 -3.75
C VAL A 19 16.86 5.44 -2.81
N ASN A 20 17.10 6.75 -2.78
CA ASN A 20 18.08 7.34 -1.87
C ASN A 20 17.57 7.47 -0.43
N THR A 21 18.48 7.80 0.50
CA THR A 21 18.13 7.98 1.92
C THR A 21 17.06 9.06 2.12
N ALA A 22 17.08 10.13 1.32
CA ALA A 22 16.11 11.22 1.43
C ALA A 22 14.68 10.73 1.15
N SER A 23 14.48 9.83 0.18
CA SER A 23 13.16 9.29 -0.14
C SER A 23 12.56 8.48 1.02
N LEU A 24 13.35 7.58 1.62
CA LEU A 24 12.91 6.81 2.80
C LEU A 24 12.73 7.69 4.03
N THR A 25 13.51 8.76 4.15
CA THR A 25 13.34 9.74 5.23
C THR A 25 12.01 10.44 5.07
N ALA A 26 11.66 10.92 3.87
CA ALA A 26 10.42 11.65 3.61
C ALA A 26 9.16 10.86 4.00
N THR A 27 9.09 9.56 3.68
CA THR A 27 7.93 8.72 4.02
C THR A 27 7.96 8.15 5.44
N GLY A 28 9.00 8.44 6.23
CA GLY A 28 9.10 8.03 7.63
C GLY A 28 9.69 6.63 7.85
N GLN A 29 10.19 5.99 6.80
CA GLN A 29 10.88 4.70 6.92
C GLN A 29 12.22 4.86 7.65
N LEU A 30 12.98 5.91 7.32
CA LEU A 30 14.21 6.25 8.04
C LEU A 30 13.98 7.40 9.05
N PRO A 31 14.65 7.34 10.22
CA PRO A 31 15.67 6.35 10.62
C PRO A 31 15.11 5.08 11.29
N LYS A 32 13.81 5.07 11.68
CA LYS A 32 13.22 4.05 12.56
C LYS A 32 13.36 2.61 12.04
N PHE A 33 13.15 2.40 10.75
CA PHE A 33 13.09 1.07 10.11
C PHE A 33 14.36 0.76 9.29
N ALA A 34 15.50 1.36 9.64
CA ALA A 34 16.77 1.12 8.96
C ALA A 34 17.19 -0.36 9.01
N GLU A 35 17.00 -1.02 10.16
CA GLU A 35 17.33 -2.43 10.33
C GLU A 35 16.40 -3.38 9.56
N GLU A 36 15.19 -2.92 9.23
CA GLU A 36 14.21 -3.67 8.42
C GLU A 36 14.38 -3.45 6.91
N SER A 37 15.24 -2.51 6.50
CA SER A 37 15.44 -2.12 5.10
C SER A 37 16.72 -2.72 4.53
N PHE A 38 16.70 -3.10 3.25
CA PHE A 38 17.90 -3.50 2.52
C PHE A 38 18.61 -2.28 1.93
N LYS A 39 19.91 -2.13 2.19
CA LYS A 39 20.78 -1.09 1.63
C LYS A 39 21.81 -1.70 0.69
N CYS A 40 22.07 -1.06 -0.44
CA CYS A 40 23.25 -1.33 -1.26
C CYS A 40 24.51 -1.00 -0.45
N ALA A 41 25.50 -1.89 -0.46
CA ALA A 41 26.68 -1.75 0.41
C ALA A 41 27.50 -0.48 0.11
N ASP A 42 27.66 -0.18 -1.18
CA ASP A 42 28.59 0.85 -1.67
C ASP A 42 27.90 2.15 -2.13
N ASP A 43 26.56 2.17 -2.22
CA ASP A 43 25.78 3.28 -2.74
C ASP A 43 24.79 3.83 -1.70
N ASP A 44 24.42 5.12 -1.81
CA ASP A 44 23.25 5.67 -1.09
C ASP A 44 21.93 5.24 -1.76
N LEU A 45 21.75 3.93 -1.88
CA LEU A 45 20.59 3.31 -2.49
C LEU A 45 20.04 2.21 -1.59
N TRP A 46 18.72 2.19 -1.51
CA TRP A 46 17.94 1.28 -0.68
C TRP A 46 16.86 0.64 -1.52
N LEU A 47 16.63 -0.66 -1.32
CA LEU A 47 15.48 -1.33 -1.93
C LEU A 47 14.20 -0.86 -1.25
N ILE A 48 13.17 -0.57 -2.05
CA ILE A 48 11.90 -0.08 -1.53
C ILE A 48 11.14 -1.16 -0.73
N PRO A 49 10.64 -0.86 0.48
CA PRO A 49 9.76 -1.78 1.22
C PRO A 49 8.29 -1.70 0.75
N THR A 50 7.98 -0.72 -0.09
CA THR A 50 6.65 -0.44 -0.68
C THR A 50 6.77 0.61 -1.78
N ALA A 51 5.88 0.58 -2.78
CA ALA A 51 5.81 1.59 -3.84
C ALA A 51 5.45 2.99 -3.32
N GLU A 52 4.86 3.09 -2.12
CA GLU A 52 4.58 4.36 -1.43
C GLU A 52 5.82 5.26 -1.39
N VAL A 53 7.00 4.69 -1.09
CA VAL A 53 8.24 5.46 -0.94
C VAL A 53 8.56 6.26 -2.20
N PRO A 54 8.78 5.65 -3.37
CA PRO A 54 9.11 6.41 -4.57
C PRO A 54 7.92 7.22 -5.10
N VAL A 55 6.68 6.71 -4.99
CA VAL A 55 5.50 7.40 -5.55
C VAL A 55 5.20 8.71 -4.83
N THR A 56 5.23 8.74 -3.49
CA THR A 56 5.08 9.99 -2.73
C THR A 56 6.21 10.97 -3.06
N ASN A 57 7.43 10.46 -3.27
CA ASN A 57 8.61 11.28 -3.57
C ASN A 57 8.69 11.79 -5.02
N LEU A 58 7.78 11.41 -5.92
CA LEU A 58 7.65 12.05 -7.24
C LEU A 58 7.43 13.55 -7.12
N TYR A 59 6.88 14.00 -5.99
CA TYR A 59 6.53 15.39 -5.69
C TYR A 59 7.41 16.02 -4.61
N ARG A 60 8.53 15.38 -4.23
CA ARG A 60 9.43 15.93 -3.20
C ARG A 60 9.96 17.29 -3.64
N ASP A 61 9.93 18.26 -2.72
CA ASP A 61 10.34 19.65 -2.92
C ASP A 61 9.49 20.46 -3.93
N GLU A 62 8.35 19.92 -4.37
CA GLU A 62 7.44 20.60 -5.31
C GLU A 62 6.43 21.52 -4.60
N VAL A 63 5.98 22.54 -5.35
CA VAL A 63 4.82 23.36 -5.00
C VAL A 63 3.76 23.18 -6.08
N LEU A 64 2.79 22.32 -5.80
CA LEU A 64 1.69 21.98 -6.70
C LEU A 64 0.69 23.13 -6.84
N ALA A 65 0.04 23.22 -8.00
CA ALA A 65 -1.15 24.06 -8.15
C ALA A 65 -2.36 23.35 -7.52
N ALA A 66 -3.25 24.11 -6.86
CA ALA A 66 -4.40 23.53 -6.16
C ALA A 66 -5.36 22.74 -7.07
N ASP A 67 -5.44 23.09 -8.36
CA ASP A 67 -6.25 22.41 -9.37
C ASP A 67 -5.66 21.07 -9.84
N GLN A 68 -4.43 20.74 -9.44
CA GLN A 68 -3.85 19.42 -9.64
C GLN A 68 -4.34 18.41 -8.58
N LEU A 69 -4.92 18.88 -7.47
CA LEU A 69 -5.38 18.01 -6.37
C LEU A 69 -6.87 17.63 -6.57
N PRO A 70 -7.26 16.39 -6.23
CA PRO A 70 -6.42 15.32 -5.69
C PRO A 70 -5.61 14.59 -6.79
N ILE A 71 -4.42 14.11 -6.42
CA ILE A 71 -3.57 13.26 -7.28
C ILE A 71 -3.66 11.83 -6.78
N HIS A 72 -4.04 10.91 -7.67
CA HIS A 72 -4.18 9.48 -7.38
C HIS A 72 -3.21 8.65 -8.23
N HIS A 73 -2.36 7.86 -7.57
CA HIS A 73 -1.43 6.95 -8.23
C HIS A 73 -1.61 5.51 -7.78
N CYS A 74 -1.50 4.58 -8.73
CA CYS A 74 -1.32 3.16 -8.41
C CYS A 74 -0.03 2.62 -9.02
N ALA A 75 0.62 1.69 -8.34
CA ALA A 75 1.88 1.11 -8.81
C ALA A 75 2.01 -0.35 -8.37
N SER A 76 2.37 -1.23 -9.31
CA SER A 76 2.77 -2.60 -8.99
C SER A 76 4.29 -2.70 -8.88
N THR A 77 4.80 -3.12 -7.73
CA THR A 77 6.24 -3.29 -7.51
C THR A 77 6.56 -4.54 -6.68
N PRO A 78 7.74 -5.15 -6.89
CA PRO A 78 8.35 -5.97 -5.85
C PRO A 78 8.73 -5.09 -4.66
N CYS A 79 8.42 -5.55 -3.47
CA CYS A 79 8.69 -4.92 -2.18
C CYS A 79 9.70 -5.77 -1.41
N PHE A 80 10.67 -5.13 -0.75
CA PHE A 80 11.78 -5.80 -0.08
C PHE A 80 11.83 -5.44 1.41
N ARG A 81 11.81 -6.44 2.28
CA ARG A 81 11.87 -6.26 3.75
C ARG A 81 12.81 -7.28 4.36
N ARG A 82 13.67 -6.85 5.29
CA ARG A 82 14.59 -7.76 5.98
C ARG A 82 13.89 -8.69 6.96
N GLU A 83 12.66 -8.36 7.37
CA GLU A 83 11.88 -9.13 8.36
C GLU A 83 12.67 -9.37 9.67
N ALA A 84 13.58 -8.45 10.00
CA ALA A 84 14.37 -8.46 11.21
C ALA A 84 13.42 -8.35 12.43
N GLY A 85 13.57 -9.26 13.40
CA GLY A 85 12.69 -9.31 14.57
C GLY A 85 11.42 -10.14 14.40
N SER A 86 11.20 -10.81 13.25
CA SER A 86 10.08 -11.75 13.10
C SER A 86 10.26 -13.07 13.85
N TYR A 87 11.49 -13.40 14.30
CA TYR A 87 11.85 -14.61 15.07
C TYR A 87 11.24 -15.93 14.54
N GLY A 88 11.07 -16.06 13.22
CA GLY A 88 10.49 -17.26 12.61
C GLY A 88 8.96 -17.33 12.62
N ARG A 89 8.26 -16.30 13.09
CA ARG A 89 6.80 -16.21 13.07
C ARG A 89 6.30 -16.05 11.63
N ASP A 90 5.37 -16.93 11.23
CA ASP A 90 4.70 -16.91 9.91
C ASP A 90 5.67 -16.98 8.71
N THR A 91 6.88 -17.54 8.86
CA THR A 91 7.90 -17.65 7.78
C THR A 91 7.69 -18.82 6.82
N ARG A 92 6.72 -19.71 7.10
CA ARG A 92 6.34 -20.80 6.19
C ARG A 92 5.22 -20.32 5.27
N GLY A 93 5.39 -20.46 3.95
CA GLY A 93 4.37 -20.14 2.95
C GLY A 93 4.54 -18.74 2.34
N LEU A 94 3.42 -18.04 2.09
CA LEU A 94 3.38 -16.81 1.28
C LEU A 94 3.06 -15.54 2.09
N ILE A 95 2.93 -15.64 3.41
CA ILE A 95 2.43 -14.54 4.26
C ILE A 95 3.54 -13.54 4.64
N ARG A 96 4.74 -14.05 4.95
CA ARG A 96 5.91 -13.25 5.33
C ARG A 96 7.12 -13.69 4.52
N LEU A 97 7.62 -12.80 3.68
CA LEU A 97 8.70 -13.05 2.73
C LEU A 97 9.63 -11.84 2.67
N HIS A 98 10.91 -12.05 2.34
CA HIS A 98 11.84 -10.94 2.10
C HIS A 98 11.51 -10.13 0.84
N GLN A 99 10.91 -10.80 -0.14
CA GLN A 99 10.43 -10.18 -1.36
C GLN A 99 8.99 -10.62 -1.62
N PHE A 100 8.11 -9.67 -1.89
CA PHE A 100 6.72 -9.93 -2.28
C PHE A 100 6.24 -8.85 -3.25
N ASN A 101 5.25 -9.16 -4.07
CA ASN A 101 4.66 -8.16 -4.96
C ASN A 101 3.46 -7.49 -4.31
N LYS A 102 3.28 -6.20 -4.57
CA LYS A 102 2.16 -5.42 -4.07
C LYS A 102 1.70 -4.42 -5.11
N VAL A 103 0.39 -4.19 -5.19
CA VAL A 103 -0.16 -3.00 -5.84
C VAL A 103 -0.39 -1.96 -4.75
N GLU A 104 0.28 -0.82 -4.84
CA GLU A 104 0.10 0.30 -3.92
C GLU A 104 -0.85 1.33 -4.51
N LEU A 105 -1.61 1.99 -3.64
CA LEU A 105 -2.42 3.17 -3.90
C LEU A 105 -1.82 4.33 -3.11
N VAL A 106 -1.61 5.48 -3.75
CA VAL A 106 -1.09 6.69 -3.10
C VAL A 106 -1.97 7.86 -3.51
N LYS A 107 -2.35 8.70 -2.54
CA LYS A 107 -3.10 9.93 -2.77
C LYS A 107 -2.37 11.13 -2.17
N LEU A 108 -2.28 12.22 -2.94
CA LEU A 108 -1.90 13.54 -2.45
C LEU A 108 -3.11 14.45 -2.59
N VAL A 109 -3.58 15.02 -1.48
CA VAL A 109 -4.91 15.63 -1.42
C VAL A 109 -4.87 16.95 -0.66
N ASN A 110 -5.90 17.77 -0.87
CA ASN A 110 -6.12 18.96 -0.06
C ASN A 110 -6.43 18.54 1.39
N PRO A 111 -5.88 19.23 2.42
CA PRO A 111 -6.20 18.93 3.82
C PRO A 111 -7.69 18.84 4.13
N GLY A 112 -8.52 19.67 3.49
CA GLY A 112 -9.97 19.72 3.68
C GLY A 112 -10.73 18.48 3.18
N THR A 113 -10.16 17.68 2.28
CA THR A 113 -10.79 16.44 1.75
C THR A 113 -10.14 15.16 2.27
N SER A 114 -9.12 15.27 3.13
CA SER A 114 -8.25 14.16 3.52
C SER A 114 -8.98 12.97 4.15
N GLU A 115 -9.93 13.18 5.06
CA GLU A 115 -10.69 12.07 5.66
C GLU A 115 -11.61 11.39 4.63
N GLN A 116 -12.27 12.17 3.77
CA GLN A 116 -13.12 11.62 2.71
C GLN A 116 -12.29 10.75 1.75
N GLU A 117 -11.09 11.21 1.40
CA GLU A 117 -10.16 10.48 0.55
C GLU A 117 -9.62 9.21 1.22
N HIS A 118 -9.47 9.21 2.55
CA HIS A 118 -9.11 8.03 3.33
C HIS A 118 -10.22 6.97 3.28
N GLN A 119 -11.47 7.37 3.46
CA GLN A 119 -12.61 6.46 3.35
C GLN A 119 -12.73 5.88 1.93
N SER A 120 -12.56 6.71 0.89
CA SER A 120 -12.50 6.23 -0.50
C SER A 120 -11.36 5.25 -0.71
N LEU A 121 -10.17 5.52 -0.18
CA LEU A 121 -9.01 4.63 -0.30
C LEU A 121 -9.27 3.25 0.34
N VAL A 122 -9.93 3.21 1.50
CA VAL A 122 -10.34 1.95 2.13
C VAL A 122 -11.31 1.20 1.22
N ARG A 123 -12.33 1.89 0.68
CA ARG A 123 -13.30 1.29 -0.25
C ARG A 123 -12.63 0.74 -1.52
N ASP A 124 -11.63 1.43 -2.05
CA ASP A 124 -10.89 1.00 -3.24
C ASP A 124 -10.15 -0.34 -3.00
N ALA A 125 -9.65 -0.56 -1.79
CA ALA A 125 -9.05 -1.84 -1.38
C ALA A 125 -10.11 -2.92 -1.11
N GLU A 126 -11.18 -2.61 -0.39
CA GLU A 126 -12.32 -3.50 -0.12
C GLU A 126 -12.92 -4.05 -1.42
N ALA A 127 -13.09 -3.18 -2.41
CA ALA A 127 -13.64 -3.52 -3.72
C ALA A 127 -12.88 -4.65 -4.43
N ILE A 128 -11.57 -4.83 -4.16
CA ILE A 128 -10.78 -5.94 -4.69
C ILE A 128 -11.16 -7.24 -3.97
N LEU A 129 -11.27 -7.23 -2.64
CA LEU A 129 -11.67 -8.41 -1.84
C LEU A 129 -13.10 -8.85 -2.17
N GLU A 130 -14.02 -7.91 -2.30
CA GLU A 130 -15.41 -8.17 -2.70
C GLU A 130 -15.50 -8.79 -4.10
N ALA A 131 -14.72 -8.28 -5.06
CA ALA A 131 -14.66 -8.84 -6.41
C ALA A 131 -14.10 -10.27 -6.42
N LEU A 132 -13.10 -10.53 -5.57
CA LEU A 132 -12.53 -11.86 -5.34
C LEU A 132 -13.43 -12.74 -4.47
N LYS A 133 -14.56 -12.22 -3.96
CA LYS A 133 -15.47 -12.90 -3.02
C LYS A 133 -14.73 -13.52 -1.83
N LEU A 134 -13.70 -12.85 -1.32
CA LEU A 134 -12.94 -13.30 -0.15
C LEU A 134 -13.59 -12.72 1.12
N PRO A 135 -13.87 -13.55 2.15
CA PRO A 135 -14.40 -13.04 3.40
C PRO A 135 -13.32 -12.22 4.12
N TYR A 136 -13.68 -11.01 4.53
CA TYR A 136 -12.77 -10.08 5.17
C TYR A 136 -13.47 -9.26 6.27
N ARG A 137 -12.67 -8.57 7.08
CA ARG A 137 -13.12 -7.53 8.00
C ARG A 137 -12.22 -6.30 7.90
N THR A 138 -12.77 -5.15 8.25
CA THR A 138 -12.04 -3.87 8.31
C THR A 138 -11.92 -3.46 9.77
N ILE A 139 -10.71 -3.13 10.21
CA ILE A 139 -10.39 -2.76 11.60
C ILE A 139 -9.71 -1.40 11.61
N GLU A 140 -10.18 -0.50 12.48
CA GLU A 140 -9.44 0.73 12.81
C GLU A 140 -8.35 0.41 13.84
N LEU A 141 -7.10 0.75 13.54
CA LEU A 141 -5.99 0.49 14.45
C LEU A 141 -6.06 1.42 15.67
N CYS A 142 -5.80 0.85 16.85
CA CYS A 142 -5.69 1.64 18.07
C CYS A 142 -4.35 2.38 18.13
N THR A 143 -4.24 3.37 19.01
CA THR A 143 -3.05 4.23 19.11
C THR A 143 -1.74 3.47 19.40
N GLY A 144 -1.80 2.32 20.06
CA GLY A 144 -0.63 1.49 20.35
C GLY A 144 -0.11 0.69 19.15
N ASP A 145 -0.94 0.51 18.13
CA ASP A 145 -0.63 -0.28 16.93
C ASP A 145 -0.47 0.59 15.66
N LEU A 146 -0.69 1.91 15.79
CA LEU A 146 -0.48 2.85 14.69
C LEU A 146 1.00 2.90 14.27
N GLY A 147 1.21 2.84 12.95
CA GLY A 147 2.52 3.06 12.34
C GLY A 147 3.06 4.48 12.62
N PHE A 148 4.38 4.62 12.61
CA PHE A 148 5.08 5.83 13.09
C PHE A 148 4.58 7.15 12.49
N GLY A 149 4.25 7.17 11.19
CA GLY A 149 3.78 8.37 10.52
C GLY A 149 2.25 8.51 10.42
N ALA A 150 1.50 7.44 10.68
CA ALA A 150 0.06 7.42 10.42
C ALA A 150 -0.70 8.16 11.52
N ALA A 151 -1.58 9.09 11.13
CA ALA A 151 -2.52 9.72 12.04
C ALA A 151 -3.75 8.83 12.28
N LYS A 152 -4.14 8.05 11.26
CA LYS A 152 -5.24 7.09 11.30
C LYS A 152 -4.98 5.97 10.30
N CYS A 153 -5.31 4.73 10.65
CA CYS A 153 -5.10 3.57 9.80
C CYS A 153 -6.26 2.57 9.91
N TYR A 154 -6.66 2.04 8.77
CA TYR A 154 -7.57 0.90 8.66
C TYR A 154 -6.84 -0.28 8.06
N ASP A 155 -6.86 -1.40 8.75
CA ASP A 155 -6.38 -2.67 8.22
C ASP A 155 -7.56 -3.48 7.70
N LEU A 156 -7.38 -4.04 6.51
CA LEU A 156 -8.25 -5.07 5.98
C LEU A 156 -7.61 -6.41 6.28
N GLU A 157 -8.37 -7.29 6.91
CA GLU A 157 -7.94 -8.63 7.22
C GLU A 157 -8.80 -9.66 6.48
N VAL A 158 -8.16 -10.61 5.82
CA VAL A 158 -8.82 -11.70 5.10
C VAL A 158 -8.85 -12.97 5.94
N TRP A 159 -9.93 -13.74 5.84
CA TRP A 159 -10.05 -15.02 6.50
C TRP A 159 -9.11 -16.07 5.88
N LEU A 160 -8.32 -16.75 6.72
CA LEU A 160 -7.50 -17.89 6.32
C LEU A 160 -8.00 -19.17 7.03
N PRO A 161 -8.70 -20.07 6.30
CA PRO A 161 -9.22 -21.32 6.84
C PRO A 161 -8.21 -22.16 7.62
N SER A 162 -6.97 -22.29 7.12
CA SER A 162 -5.93 -23.11 7.76
C SER A 162 -5.50 -22.56 9.11
N ALA A 163 -5.55 -21.23 9.28
CA ALA A 163 -5.18 -20.54 10.51
C ALA A 163 -6.39 -20.32 11.45
N GLY A 164 -7.62 -20.55 10.98
CA GLY A 164 -8.84 -20.32 11.74
C GLY A 164 -9.02 -18.87 12.22
N THR A 165 -8.44 -17.90 11.50
CA THR A 165 -8.47 -16.48 11.89
C THR A 165 -8.34 -15.54 10.70
N TYR A 166 -8.66 -14.28 10.92
CA TYR A 166 -8.40 -13.18 10.00
C TYR A 166 -6.92 -12.74 10.09
N ARG A 167 -6.31 -12.42 8.95
CA ARG A 167 -4.95 -11.89 8.85
C ARG A 167 -4.91 -10.69 7.92
N GLU A 168 -4.13 -9.68 8.30
CA GLU A 168 -3.90 -8.46 7.51
C GLU A 168 -3.53 -8.79 6.06
N ILE A 169 -4.20 -8.17 5.09
CA ILE A 169 -3.93 -8.27 3.65
C ILE A 169 -3.75 -6.89 3.00
N SER A 170 -4.24 -5.84 3.66
CA SER A 170 -4.04 -4.45 3.29
C SER A 170 -4.06 -3.57 4.53
N SER A 171 -3.36 -2.44 4.43
CA SER A 171 -3.30 -1.39 5.43
C SER A 171 -3.42 -0.05 4.70
N CYS A 172 -4.38 0.77 5.13
CA CYS A 172 -4.75 2.04 4.51
C CYS A 172 -4.58 3.17 5.53
N SER A 173 -3.60 4.04 5.33
CA SER A 173 -3.19 5.09 6.26
C SER A 173 -3.45 6.49 5.72
N ASN A 174 -3.85 7.38 6.62
CA ASN A 174 -3.81 8.82 6.43
C ASN A 174 -2.68 9.40 7.28
N PHE A 175 -1.72 10.05 6.64
CA PHE A 175 -0.55 10.63 7.30
C PHE A 175 -0.73 12.12 7.64
N LEU A 176 -1.86 12.72 7.27
CA LEU A 176 -2.04 14.17 7.23
C LEU A 176 -0.84 14.80 6.52
N ASP A 177 -0.21 15.81 7.10
CA ASP A 177 0.95 16.49 6.55
C ASP A 177 2.31 15.88 6.97
N PHE A 178 2.34 14.73 7.65
CA PHE A 178 3.58 14.15 8.19
C PHE A 178 4.64 13.92 7.11
N GLN A 179 4.27 13.22 6.02
CA GLN A 179 5.20 12.95 4.92
C GLN A 179 5.44 14.21 4.09
N ALA A 180 4.40 15.01 3.87
CA ALA A 180 4.49 16.27 3.12
C ALA A 180 5.48 17.25 3.76
N ARG A 181 5.54 17.34 5.10
CA ARG A 181 6.53 18.16 5.82
C ARG A 181 7.96 17.67 5.61
N ARG A 182 8.17 16.35 5.65
CA ARG A 182 9.49 15.73 5.51
C ARG A 182 9.99 15.71 4.07
N GLY A 183 9.07 15.64 3.11
CA GLY A 183 9.33 15.74 1.68
C GLY A 183 9.13 17.15 1.10
N ASN A 184 8.84 18.15 1.93
CA ASN A 184 8.57 19.53 1.51
C ASN A 184 7.53 19.67 0.37
N ILE A 185 6.49 18.83 0.38
CA ILE A 185 5.46 18.76 -0.66
C ILE A 185 4.32 19.72 -0.33
N ARG A 186 4.20 20.79 -1.12
CA ARG A 186 3.26 21.87 -0.84
C ARG A 186 2.33 22.10 -2.01
N PHE A 187 1.26 22.85 -1.79
CA PHE A 187 0.41 23.38 -2.84
C PHE A 187 0.11 24.86 -2.61
N LYS A 188 -0.31 25.54 -3.69
CA LYS A 188 -0.69 26.94 -3.68
C LYS A 188 -2.08 27.12 -4.25
N GLU A 189 -2.96 27.75 -3.47
CA GLU A 189 -4.27 28.17 -3.95
C GLU A 189 -4.18 29.44 -4.81
N ALA A 190 -4.95 29.46 -5.89
CA ALA A 190 -5.01 30.62 -6.78
C ALA A 190 -5.50 31.85 -6.00
N GLY A 191 -4.76 32.96 -6.11
CA GLY A 191 -5.09 34.22 -5.43
C GLY A 191 -4.74 34.27 -3.94
N GLN A 192 -4.29 33.19 -3.31
CA GLN A 192 -3.82 33.21 -1.92
C GLN A 192 -2.32 33.49 -1.80
N LYS A 193 -1.92 34.16 -0.72
CA LYS A 193 -0.51 34.35 -0.37
C LYS A 193 -0.02 33.14 0.42
N GLY A 194 1.18 32.66 0.07
CA GLY A 194 1.82 31.52 0.75
C GLY A 194 1.52 30.18 0.09
N THR A 195 1.93 29.12 0.76
CA THR A 195 1.77 27.71 0.35
C THR A 195 1.35 26.90 1.56
N GLN A 196 0.58 25.83 1.34
CA GLN A 196 0.17 24.90 2.39
C GLN A 196 0.75 23.51 2.11
N PHE A 197 0.92 22.66 3.12
CA PHE A 197 1.31 21.27 2.90
C PHE A 197 0.10 20.46 2.42
N VAL A 198 0.31 19.55 1.47
CA VAL A 198 -0.71 18.56 1.11
C VAL A 198 -0.89 17.55 2.24
N HIS A 199 -2.00 16.83 2.22
CA HIS A 199 -2.09 15.58 2.97
C HIS A 199 -1.72 14.40 2.07
N THR A 200 -1.04 13.41 2.64
CA THR A 200 -0.65 12.19 1.95
C THR A 200 -1.38 10.99 2.54
N LEU A 201 -1.81 10.07 1.68
CA LEU A 201 -2.43 8.82 2.06
C LEU A 201 -1.83 7.68 1.24
N ASN A 202 -1.78 6.49 1.82
CA ASN A 202 -1.46 5.29 1.07
C ASN A 202 -2.31 4.10 1.53
N GLY A 203 -2.53 3.18 0.61
CA GLY A 203 -3.20 1.93 0.88
C GLY A 203 -2.56 0.82 0.07
N SER A 204 -2.46 -0.36 0.67
CA SER A 204 -2.17 -1.55 -0.13
C SER A 204 -3.42 -1.87 -0.94
N GLY A 205 -3.34 -1.80 -2.27
CA GLY A 205 -4.42 -2.26 -3.15
C GLY A 205 -4.81 -3.70 -2.80
N LEU A 206 -3.82 -4.59 -2.79
CA LEU A 206 -3.67 -5.78 -1.92
C LEU A 206 -2.21 -6.28 -2.04
N ALA A 207 -1.70 -6.98 -1.02
CA ALA A 207 -0.42 -7.70 -1.12
C ALA A 207 -0.61 -9.03 -1.87
N ILE A 208 0.03 -9.20 -3.04
CA ILE A 208 -0.24 -10.31 -3.98
C ILE A 208 0.00 -11.68 -3.34
N GLY A 209 1.09 -11.84 -2.56
CA GLY A 209 1.39 -13.12 -1.90
C GLY A 209 0.31 -13.54 -0.90
N ARG A 210 -0.17 -12.59 -0.09
CA ARG A 210 -1.26 -12.84 0.88
C ARG A 210 -2.59 -13.08 0.17
N THR A 211 -2.88 -12.35 -0.92
CA THR A 211 -4.05 -12.61 -1.75
C THR A 211 -4.02 -14.01 -2.36
N MET A 212 -2.86 -14.46 -2.85
CA MET A 212 -2.69 -15.81 -3.39
C MET A 212 -2.97 -16.86 -2.32
N ALA A 213 -2.41 -16.71 -1.11
CA ALA A 213 -2.71 -17.62 0.00
C ALA A 213 -4.22 -17.67 0.31
N ALA A 214 -4.87 -16.51 0.39
CA ALA A 214 -6.31 -16.44 0.65
C ALA A 214 -7.14 -17.10 -0.45
N VAL A 215 -6.78 -16.93 -1.73
CA VAL A 215 -7.46 -17.60 -2.85
C VAL A 215 -7.27 -19.12 -2.76
N LEU A 216 -6.03 -19.59 -2.59
CA LEU A 216 -5.74 -21.03 -2.48
C LEU A 216 -6.53 -21.69 -1.35
N GLU A 217 -6.62 -21.05 -0.18
CA GLU A 217 -7.30 -21.65 0.96
C GLU A 217 -8.83 -21.57 0.88
N ASN A 218 -9.39 -20.43 0.43
CA ASN A 218 -10.84 -20.24 0.41
C ASN A 218 -11.53 -20.88 -0.81
N TYR A 219 -10.76 -21.20 -1.87
CA TYR A 219 -11.30 -21.81 -3.09
C TYR A 219 -10.87 -23.27 -3.32
N GLN A 220 -10.18 -23.89 -2.36
CA GLN A 220 -9.81 -25.30 -2.42
C GLN A 220 -11.03 -26.21 -2.60
N GLN A 221 -10.85 -27.29 -3.34
CA GLN A 221 -11.83 -28.35 -3.55
C GLN A 221 -11.40 -29.64 -2.83
N PRO A 222 -12.32 -30.59 -2.57
CA PRO A 222 -11.98 -31.85 -1.88
C PRO A 222 -10.92 -32.71 -2.58
N ASP A 223 -10.74 -32.54 -3.89
CA ASP A 223 -9.73 -33.26 -4.69
C ASP A 223 -8.36 -32.57 -4.71
N GLY A 224 -8.21 -31.43 -4.01
CA GLY A 224 -6.99 -30.62 -3.96
C GLY A 224 -6.84 -29.59 -5.07
N SER A 225 -7.75 -29.56 -6.05
CA SER A 225 -7.78 -28.47 -7.04
C SER A 225 -8.24 -27.15 -6.42
N VAL A 226 -7.92 -26.03 -7.07
CA VAL A 226 -8.39 -24.71 -6.60
C VAL A 226 -9.23 -24.06 -7.68
N ARG A 227 -10.50 -23.78 -7.38
CA ARG A 227 -11.36 -23.01 -8.28
C ARG A 227 -10.86 -21.56 -8.33
N LEU A 228 -10.74 -20.98 -9.51
CA LEU A 228 -10.36 -19.58 -9.63
C LEU A 228 -11.57 -18.66 -9.41
N PRO A 229 -11.42 -17.56 -8.64
CA PRO A 229 -12.42 -16.50 -8.58
C PRO A 229 -12.80 -16.06 -10.00
N ASP A 230 -14.09 -15.87 -10.25
CA ASP A 230 -14.62 -15.59 -11.60
C ASP A 230 -13.90 -14.38 -12.25
N VAL A 231 -13.59 -13.35 -11.44
CA VAL A 231 -12.89 -12.14 -11.89
C VAL A 231 -11.42 -12.35 -12.30
N LEU A 232 -10.79 -13.46 -11.92
CA LEU A 232 -9.42 -13.80 -12.31
C LEU A 232 -9.35 -14.69 -13.56
N GLN A 233 -10.44 -15.36 -13.92
CA GLN A 233 -10.47 -16.29 -15.04
C GLN A 233 -10.09 -15.64 -16.40
N PRO A 234 -10.53 -14.41 -16.74
CA PRO A 234 -10.10 -13.75 -17.97
C PRO A 234 -8.58 -13.52 -18.05
N TYR A 235 -7.94 -13.27 -16.90
CA TYR A 235 -6.50 -13.04 -16.82
C TYR A 235 -5.71 -14.35 -16.90
N LEU A 236 -6.19 -15.40 -16.25
CA LEU A 236 -5.51 -16.71 -16.16
C LEU A 236 -5.88 -17.69 -17.27
N ARG A 237 -6.93 -17.37 -18.05
CA ARG A 237 -7.48 -18.15 -19.16
C ARG A 237 -7.82 -19.60 -18.78
N ARG A 238 -8.32 -19.79 -17.56
CA ARG A 238 -8.75 -21.08 -17.00
C ARG A 238 -9.67 -20.87 -15.81
N GLU A 239 -10.41 -21.90 -15.43
CA GLU A 239 -11.36 -21.88 -14.31
C GLU A 239 -10.83 -22.54 -13.03
N ILE A 240 -9.84 -23.42 -13.16
CA ILE A 240 -9.28 -24.24 -12.08
C ILE A 240 -7.74 -24.22 -12.17
N LEU A 241 -7.07 -24.25 -11.02
CA LEU A 241 -5.63 -24.50 -10.86
C LEU A 241 -5.39 -25.95 -10.43
#